data_AF-A0A134BAJ1-F1
#
_entry.id   AF-A0A134BAJ1-F1
#
_cell.length_a   1.000
_cell.length_b   1.000
_cell.length_c   1.000
_cell.angle_alpha   90.00
_cell.angle_beta   90.00
_cell.angle_gamma   90.00
#
_symmetry.space_group_name_H-M   'P 1'
#
loop_
_entity.id
_entity.type
_entity.pdbx_description
1 polymer ?
#
loop_
_entity_poly.entity_id
_entity_poly.type
_entity_poly.pdbx_seq_one_letter_code
_entity_poly.pdbx_strand_id
1 'polypeptide(L)'
;MFNFLSYIGERKLPNNITDIMRELPPPFFKVKILLCKKNQQNKEEISFTKLSSGEKQFAYMMSTYIYHLANLESITPKVTDTSLHGKTGRVGYRMINLVFDEMELCFHPEYQRTFVNNLISYIKRMELNKTFSFNIILTTHSPFILSDIPACNILALKDGEPDEQFKNEKTLAANIYDILNNGFFMDDFIGEYSSIFIDEIIKKLNDSNDDISAKEQEILFKQISLIGDDFVRIKLLEKLDQCTNNRFSIEERKRILREELDKLN
;
A
#
# COMPACT_ATOMS: atom_id res chain seq x y z
N MET A 1 -35.89 -12.40 -6.74
CA MET A 1 -34.81 -11.42 -6.49
C MET A 1 -34.84 -10.44 -7.65
N PHE A 2 -35.05 -9.16 -7.41
CA PHE A 2 -35.08 -8.16 -8.49
C PHE A 2 -33.65 -7.98 -9.02
N ASN A 3 -33.44 -8.26 -10.31
CA ASN A 3 -32.14 -8.09 -10.95
C ASN A 3 -32.14 -6.73 -11.68
N PHE A 4 -31.36 -5.80 -11.16
CA PHE A 4 -31.25 -4.44 -11.68
C PHE A 4 -30.73 -4.39 -13.13
N LEU A 5 -29.85 -5.31 -13.53
CA LEU A 5 -29.36 -5.40 -14.92
C LEU A 5 -30.48 -5.78 -15.88
N SER A 6 -31.37 -6.69 -15.48
CA SER A 6 -32.54 -7.05 -16.29
C SER A 6 -33.59 -5.94 -16.36
N TYR A 7 -33.62 -5.04 -15.36
CA TYR A 7 -34.52 -3.88 -15.33
C TYR A 7 -34.04 -2.73 -16.22
N ILE A 8 -32.72 -2.47 -16.24
CA ILE A 8 -32.12 -1.49 -17.16
C ILE A 8 -32.25 -1.95 -18.63
N GLY A 9 -32.38 -3.26 -18.88
CA GLY A 9 -32.58 -3.81 -20.23
C GLY A 9 -31.35 -3.60 -21.13
N GLU A 10 -31.57 -3.20 -22.39
CA GLU A 10 -30.50 -2.88 -23.35
C GLU A 10 -29.88 -1.48 -23.17
N ARG A 11 -30.37 -0.68 -22.21
CA ARG A 11 -29.77 0.64 -21.96
C ARG A 11 -28.38 0.41 -21.40
N LYS A 12 -27.34 0.79 -22.15
CA LYS A 12 -25.97 0.80 -21.62
C LYS A 12 -25.98 1.64 -20.34
N LEU A 13 -25.49 1.05 -19.25
CA LEU A 13 -25.21 1.82 -18.03
C LEU A 13 -24.39 3.04 -18.45
N PRO A 14 -24.84 4.25 -18.11
CA PRO A 14 -24.16 5.45 -18.54
C PRO A 14 -22.73 5.44 -18.00
N ASN A 15 -21.79 5.92 -18.81
CA ASN A 15 -20.36 5.93 -18.42
C ASN A 15 -20.07 6.90 -17.27
N ASN A 16 -21.02 7.80 -16.96
CA ASN A 16 -20.90 8.79 -15.91
C ASN A 16 -21.57 8.30 -14.61
N ILE A 17 -20.86 8.42 -13.49
CA ILE A 17 -21.31 8.00 -12.16
C ILE A 17 -22.59 8.74 -11.75
N THR A 18 -22.73 10.01 -12.12
CA THR A 18 -23.92 10.81 -11.77
C THR A 18 -25.20 10.25 -12.39
N ASP A 19 -25.11 9.74 -13.61
CA ASP A 19 -26.23 9.11 -14.29
C ASP A 19 -26.51 7.71 -13.71
N ILE A 20 -25.46 6.96 -13.33
CA ILE A 20 -25.61 5.68 -12.62
C ILE A 20 -26.38 5.91 -11.31
N MET A 21 -26.02 6.95 -10.53
CA MET A 21 -26.67 7.26 -9.26
C MET A 21 -28.16 7.57 -9.42
N ARG A 22 -28.57 8.17 -10.53
CA ARG A 22 -29.99 8.47 -10.82
C ARG A 22 -30.81 7.22 -11.12
N GLU A 23 -30.18 6.20 -11.68
CA GLU A 23 -30.83 4.93 -12.02
C GLU A 23 -30.86 3.96 -10.84
N LEU A 24 -30.10 4.20 -9.76
CA LEU A 24 -30.06 3.29 -8.61
C LEU A 24 -31.45 3.08 -7.98
N PRO A 25 -31.74 1.86 -7.50
CA PRO A 25 -33.02 1.58 -6.88
C PRO A 25 -33.21 2.41 -5.61
N PRO A 26 -34.45 2.76 -5.26
CA PRO A 26 -34.78 3.48 -4.02
C PRO A 26 -34.17 2.83 -2.77
N PRO A 27 -33.88 3.62 -1.72
CA PRO A 27 -33.16 3.16 -0.53
C PRO A 27 -33.90 2.11 0.31
N PHE A 28 -35.20 1.88 0.07
CA PHE A 28 -35.96 0.81 0.74
C PHE A 28 -35.68 -0.59 0.18
N PHE A 29 -34.94 -0.70 -0.95
CA PHE A 29 -34.48 -1.98 -1.46
C PHE A 29 -33.19 -2.45 -0.77
N LYS A 30 -33.09 -3.75 -0.48
CA LYS A 30 -31.82 -4.37 -0.09
C LYS A 30 -30.98 -4.65 -1.33
N VAL A 31 -29.88 -3.92 -1.47
CA VAL A 31 -28.97 -4.03 -2.63
C VAL A 31 -27.90 -5.08 -2.34
N LYS A 32 -27.71 -6.00 -3.29
CA LYS A 32 -26.55 -6.90 -3.32
C LYS A 32 -25.72 -6.56 -4.56
N ILE A 33 -24.49 -6.12 -4.34
CA ILE A 33 -23.56 -5.75 -5.41
C ILE A 33 -22.74 -6.98 -5.79
N LEU A 34 -22.74 -7.31 -7.07
CA LEU A 34 -21.97 -8.40 -7.67
C LEU A 34 -20.95 -7.79 -8.64
N LEU A 35 -19.70 -8.23 -8.53
CA LEU A 35 -18.55 -7.69 -9.26
C LEU A 35 -18.00 -8.78 -10.19
N CYS A 36 -17.59 -8.38 -11.39
CA CYS A 36 -16.94 -9.26 -12.34
C CYS A 36 -15.50 -8.79 -12.60
N LYS A 37 -14.54 -9.71 -12.61
CA LYS A 37 -13.16 -9.39 -13.00
C LYS A 37 -13.11 -9.10 -14.51
N LYS A 38 -12.45 -8.00 -14.89
CA LYS A 38 -12.35 -7.56 -16.30
C LYS A 38 -11.64 -8.58 -17.22
N ASN A 39 -10.77 -9.44 -16.68
CA ASN A 39 -9.85 -10.28 -17.46
C ASN A 39 -10.12 -11.80 -17.38
N GLN A 40 -11.24 -12.25 -16.81
CA GLN A 40 -11.58 -13.69 -16.84
C GLN A 40 -12.66 -13.97 -17.90
N GLN A 41 -12.39 -14.94 -18.77
CA GLN A 41 -13.36 -15.44 -19.76
C GLN A 41 -14.59 -16.05 -19.08
N ASN A 42 -14.40 -16.66 -17.90
CA ASN A 42 -15.49 -17.01 -16.99
C ASN A 42 -15.84 -15.79 -16.13
N LYS A 43 -17.03 -15.22 -16.35
CA LYS A 43 -17.61 -14.15 -15.53
C LYS A 43 -18.06 -14.70 -14.17
N GLU A 44 -17.11 -15.14 -13.34
CA GLU A 44 -17.44 -15.46 -11.96
C GLU A 44 -17.83 -14.18 -11.22
N GLU A 45 -19.07 -14.16 -10.72
CA GLU A 45 -19.62 -13.05 -9.98
C GLU A 45 -19.19 -13.12 -8.51
N ILE A 46 -18.45 -12.11 -8.07
CA ILE A 46 -17.98 -12.00 -6.70
C ILE A 46 -18.87 -11.00 -5.96
N SER A 47 -19.46 -11.44 -4.84
CA SER A 47 -20.20 -10.53 -3.96
C SER A 47 -19.28 -9.46 -3.38
N PHE A 48 -19.71 -8.20 -3.37
CA PHE A 48 -18.98 -7.10 -2.71
C PHE A 48 -18.65 -7.41 -1.24
N THR A 49 -19.51 -8.19 -0.56
CA THR A 49 -19.28 -8.64 0.81
C THR A 49 -18.07 -9.56 0.96
N LYS A 50 -17.60 -10.21 -0.11
CA LYS A 50 -16.41 -11.08 -0.09
C LYS A 50 -15.09 -10.32 -0.33
N LEU A 51 -15.14 -9.03 -0.63
CA LEU A 51 -13.94 -8.21 -0.76
C LEU A 51 -13.18 -8.14 0.56
N SER A 52 -11.87 -7.91 0.46
CA SER A 52 -11.01 -7.65 1.61
C SER A 52 -11.44 -6.39 2.36
N SER A 53 -11.03 -6.25 3.63
CA SER A 53 -11.29 -5.06 4.43
C SER A 53 -10.76 -3.79 3.77
N GLY A 54 -9.52 -3.83 3.26
CA GLY A 54 -8.90 -2.71 2.57
C GLY A 54 -9.65 -2.28 1.30
N GLU A 55 -10.07 -3.23 0.45
CA GLU A 55 -10.88 -2.94 -0.74
C GLU A 55 -12.21 -2.27 -0.38
N LYS A 56 -12.90 -2.79 0.65
CA LYS A 56 -14.16 -2.23 1.13
C LYS A 56 -13.96 -0.82 1.66
N GLN A 57 -12.94 -0.61 2.47
CA GLN A 57 -12.64 0.72 3.03
C GLN A 57 -12.38 1.73 1.92
N PHE A 58 -11.56 1.38 0.94
CA PHE A 58 -11.30 2.24 -0.22
C PHE A 58 -12.60 2.59 -0.96
N ALA A 59 -13.44 1.59 -1.26
CA ALA A 59 -14.71 1.80 -1.95
C ALA A 59 -15.67 2.67 -1.15
N TYR A 60 -15.83 2.42 0.15
CA TYR A 60 -16.71 3.21 1.01
C TYR A 60 -16.25 4.65 1.13
N MET A 61 -14.96 4.85 1.40
CA MET A 61 -14.36 6.17 1.50
C MET A 61 -14.53 6.97 0.20
N MET A 62 -14.14 6.41 -0.96
CA MET A 62 -14.33 7.09 -2.24
C MET A 62 -15.79 7.41 -2.52
N SER A 63 -16.70 6.49 -2.19
CA SER A 63 -18.15 6.71 -2.35
C SER A 63 -18.65 7.89 -1.50
N THR A 64 -18.18 8.00 -0.26
CA THR A 64 -18.53 9.11 0.65
C THR A 64 -18.07 10.45 0.09
N TYR A 65 -16.80 10.56 -0.31
CA TYR A 65 -16.27 11.80 -0.91
C TYR A 65 -17.03 12.16 -2.19
N ILE A 66 -17.25 11.19 -3.07
CA ILE A 66 -18.01 11.37 -4.30
C ILE A 66 -19.42 11.89 -4.02
N TYR A 67 -20.11 11.28 -3.06
CA TYR A 67 -21.47 11.69 -2.67
C TYR A 67 -21.50 13.14 -2.19
N HIS A 68 -20.57 13.54 -1.33
CA HIS A 68 -20.49 14.93 -0.85
C HIS A 68 -20.15 15.91 -1.97
N LEU A 69 -19.22 15.56 -2.87
CA LEU A 69 -18.86 16.39 -4.02
C LEU A 69 -20.04 16.56 -4.99
N ALA A 70 -20.78 15.49 -5.28
CA ALA A 70 -21.98 15.54 -6.11
C ALA A 70 -23.08 16.43 -5.49
N ASN A 71 -23.23 16.40 -4.16
CA ASN A 71 -24.16 17.29 -3.46
C ASN A 71 -23.75 18.76 -3.60
N LEU A 72 -22.46 19.08 -3.44
CA LEU A 72 -21.95 20.43 -3.66
C LEU A 72 -22.08 20.88 -5.12
N GLU A 73 -21.94 19.95 -6.08
CA GLU A 73 -22.09 20.25 -7.49
C GLU A 73 -23.54 20.60 -7.82
N SER A 74 -24.49 19.90 -7.19
CA SER A 74 -25.93 20.13 -7.41
C SER A 74 -26.41 21.54 -7.06
N ILE A 75 -25.72 22.23 -6.14
CA ILE A 75 -26.04 23.60 -5.72
C ILE A 75 -25.22 24.67 -6.46
N THR A 76 -24.19 24.27 -7.21
CA THR A 76 -23.30 25.20 -7.89
C THR A 76 -23.97 25.70 -9.18
N PRO A 77 -24.17 27.02 -9.35
CA PRO A 77 -24.87 27.56 -10.51
C PRO A 77 -24.06 27.23 -11.78
N LYS A 78 -24.73 26.67 -12.79
CA LYS A 78 -24.11 26.38 -14.08
C LYS A 78 -23.88 27.70 -14.81
N VAL A 79 -22.72 27.86 -15.43
CA VAL A 79 -22.26 29.08 -16.13
C VAL A 79 -23.27 29.62 -17.17
N THR A 80 -24.21 28.79 -17.64
CA THR A 80 -25.28 29.17 -18.57
C THR A 80 -26.41 29.97 -17.95
N ASP A 81 -26.54 30.02 -16.62
CA ASP A 81 -27.60 30.77 -15.94
C ASP A 81 -27.17 32.23 -15.73
N THR A 82 -27.06 32.98 -16.84
CA THR A 82 -26.88 34.45 -16.88
C THR A 82 -28.14 35.21 -16.46
N SER A 83 -29.03 34.60 -15.69
CA SER A 83 -30.13 35.30 -15.02
C SER A 83 -29.67 35.69 -13.62
N LEU A 84 -29.56 37.01 -13.42
CA LEU A 84 -28.94 37.75 -12.33
C LEU A 84 -29.41 37.40 -10.90
N HIS A 85 -30.32 36.44 -10.71
CA HIS A 85 -30.78 35.96 -9.41
C HIS A 85 -31.17 34.48 -9.52
N GLY A 86 -30.23 33.59 -9.27
CA GLY A 86 -30.50 32.17 -9.06
C GLY A 86 -31.51 32.00 -7.91
N LYS A 87 -32.70 31.51 -8.23
CA LYS A 87 -33.92 31.44 -7.39
C LYS A 87 -33.82 30.70 -6.03
N THR A 88 -32.63 30.32 -5.57
CA THR A 88 -32.45 29.58 -4.30
C THR A 88 -31.65 30.33 -3.23
N GLY A 89 -30.95 31.43 -3.58
CA GLY A 89 -30.12 32.18 -2.62
C GLY A 89 -28.95 31.40 -2.02
N ARG A 90 -28.63 30.21 -2.57
CA ARG A 90 -27.58 29.32 -2.04
C ARG A 90 -26.21 29.71 -2.58
N VAL A 91 -25.23 29.76 -1.69
CA VAL A 91 -23.83 30.01 -2.04
C VAL A 91 -23.26 28.77 -2.72
N GLY A 92 -22.80 28.93 -3.96
CA GLY A 92 -22.07 27.88 -4.68
C GLY A 92 -20.60 27.85 -4.26
N TYR A 93 -20.02 26.65 -4.18
CA TYR A 93 -18.61 26.46 -3.84
C TYR A 93 -17.84 26.06 -5.08
N ARG A 94 -16.71 26.72 -5.37
CA ARG A 94 -15.87 26.39 -6.53
C ARG A 94 -14.49 25.84 -6.13
N MET A 95 -14.06 26.10 -4.91
CA MET A 95 -12.76 25.69 -4.37
C MET A 95 -13.02 24.69 -3.26
N ILE A 96 -12.52 23.47 -3.42
CA ILE A 96 -12.73 22.38 -2.48
C ILE A 96 -11.39 21.97 -1.89
N ASN A 97 -11.31 21.97 -0.55
CA ASN A 97 -10.19 21.39 0.16
C ASN A 97 -10.57 19.97 0.60
N LEU A 98 -9.90 18.96 0.06
CA LEU A 98 -10.05 17.57 0.47
C LEU A 98 -8.92 17.23 1.44
N VAL A 99 -9.30 16.88 2.67
CA VAL A 99 -8.35 16.43 3.68
C VAL A 99 -8.60 14.95 3.93
N PHE A 100 -7.53 14.18 3.91
CA PHE A 100 -7.54 12.77 4.21
C PHE A 100 -6.55 12.51 5.33
N ASP A 101 -7.05 11.87 6.39
CA ASP A 101 -6.27 11.59 7.59
C ASP A 101 -6.01 10.09 7.73
N GLU A 102 -4.73 9.70 7.60
CA GLU A 102 -4.23 8.32 7.72
C GLU A 102 -5.11 7.28 7.00
N MET A 103 -5.62 7.67 5.84
CA MET A 103 -6.66 6.93 5.12
C MET A 103 -6.20 5.54 4.67
N GLU A 104 -4.89 5.33 4.63
CA GLU A 104 -4.20 4.14 4.14
C GLU A 104 -3.92 3.07 5.20
N LEU A 105 -4.25 3.31 6.48
CA LEU A 105 -3.98 2.41 7.61
C LEU A 105 -4.41 0.95 7.42
N CYS A 106 -5.46 0.70 6.64
CA CYS A 106 -5.94 -0.67 6.37
C CYS A 106 -5.80 -1.10 4.91
N PHE A 107 -5.06 -0.32 4.12
CA PHE A 107 -4.85 -0.63 2.71
C PHE A 107 -3.72 -1.64 2.56
N HIS A 108 -3.91 -2.57 1.63
CA HIS A 108 -2.80 -3.33 1.09
C HIS A 108 -1.77 -2.34 0.47
N PRO A 109 -0.45 -2.56 0.60
CA PRO A 109 0.57 -1.64 0.08
C PRO A 109 0.36 -1.26 -1.40
N GLU A 110 -0.11 -2.20 -2.22
CA GLU A 110 -0.45 -1.94 -3.63
C GLU A 110 -1.57 -0.90 -3.82
N TYR A 111 -2.54 -0.82 -2.91
CA TYR A 111 -3.56 0.23 -2.94
C TYR A 111 -3.02 1.58 -2.48
N GLN A 112 -2.05 1.59 -1.57
CA GLN A 112 -1.36 2.82 -1.17
C GLN A 112 -0.54 3.36 -2.35
N ARG A 113 0.21 2.49 -3.04
CA ARG A 113 1.00 2.83 -4.23
C ARG A 113 0.14 3.37 -5.38
N THR A 114 -1.06 2.82 -5.57
CA THR A 114 -1.96 3.24 -6.66
C THR A 114 -2.95 4.35 -6.25
N PHE A 115 -2.87 4.82 -5.01
CA PHE A 115 -3.87 5.70 -4.40
C PHE A 115 -4.06 7.02 -5.16
N VAL A 116 -2.97 7.75 -5.40
CA VAL A 116 -3.00 9.10 -6.02
C VAL A 116 -3.59 9.01 -7.42
N ASN A 117 -3.12 8.05 -8.23
CA ASN A 117 -3.65 7.81 -9.56
C ASN A 117 -5.15 7.47 -9.54
N ASN A 118 -5.59 6.62 -8.60
CA ASN A 118 -7.00 6.26 -8.46
C ASN A 118 -7.84 7.49 -8.08
N LEU A 119 -7.42 8.28 -7.09
CA LEU A 119 -8.10 9.51 -6.66
C LEU A 119 -8.28 10.48 -7.83
N ILE A 120 -7.19 10.79 -8.54
CA ILE A 120 -7.22 11.67 -9.72
C ILE A 120 -8.15 11.10 -10.80
N SER A 121 -8.09 9.79 -11.04
CA SER A 121 -8.94 9.12 -12.02
C SER A 121 -10.43 9.22 -11.66
N TYR A 122 -10.80 9.12 -10.39
CA TYR A 122 -12.19 9.31 -9.95
C TYR A 122 -12.66 10.74 -10.18
N ILE A 123 -11.87 11.73 -9.76
CA ILE A 123 -12.20 13.16 -9.96
C ILE A 123 -12.42 13.46 -11.45
N LYS A 124 -11.53 12.97 -12.32
CA LYS A 124 -11.63 13.16 -13.78
C LYS A 124 -12.83 12.44 -14.40
N ARG A 125 -13.07 11.17 -14.03
CA ARG A 125 -14.19 10.38 -14.56
C ARG A 125 -15.55 10.96 -14.23
N MET A 126 -15.65 11.65 -13.10
CA MET A 126 -16.86 12.35 -12.67
C MET A 126 -16.96 13.77 -13.22
N GLU A 127 -15.97 14.20 -14.00
CA GLU A 127 -15.88 15.56 -14.54
C GLU A 127 -15.90 16.67 -13.48
N LEU A 128 -15.65 16.33 -12.21
CA LEU A 128 -15.70 17.26 -11.08
C LEU A 128 -14.65 18.36 -11.21
N ASN A 129 -13.56 18.09 -11.93
CA ASN A 129 -12.52 19.06 -12.24
C ASN A 129 -12.95 20.14 -13.25
N LYS A 130 -14.12 20.01 -13.89
CA LYS A 130 -14.71 21.08 -14.71
C LYS A 130 -15.48 22.09 -13.85
N THR A 131 -16.03 21.62 -12.73
CA THR A 131 -16.86 22.43 -11.81
C THR A 131 -16.01 23.02 -10.68
N PHE A 132 -15.09 22.22 -10.11
CA PHE A 132 -14.32 22.55 -8.92
C PHE A 132 -12.81 22.63 -9.19
N SER A 133 -12.16 23.50 -8.43
CA SER A 133 -10.71 23.48 -8.19
C SER A 133 -10.43 22.76 -6.87
N PHE A 134 -9.52 21.78 -6.90
CA PHE A 134 -9.20 20.95 -5.75
C PHE A 134 -7.86 21.34 -5.14
N ASN A 135 -7.84 21.51 -3.82
CA ASN A 135 -6.65 21.37 -2.99
C ASN A 135 -6.77 20.04 -2.23
N ILE A 136 -5.73 19.22 -2.24
CA ILE A 136 -5.75 17.91 -1.59
C ILE A 136 -4.62 17.86 -0.57
N ILE A 137 -4.97 17.57 0.68
CA ILE A 137 -4.04 17.39 1.80
C ILE A 137 -4.16 15.94 2.27
N LEU A 138 -3.04 15.26 2.33
CA LEU A 138 -2.92 13.88 2.82
C LEU A 138 -1.99 13.91 4.03
N THR A 139 -2.42 13.31 5.14
CA THR A 139 -1.52 12.91 6.23
C THR A 139 -1.37 11.39 6.16
N THR A 140 -0.14 10.90 6.29
CA THR A 140 0.19 9.49 6.04
C THR A 140 1.40 9.08 6.86
N HIS A 141 1.34 7.89 7.44
CA HIS A 141 2.51 7.19 7.98
C HIS A 141 3.08 6.19 6.95
N SER A 142 2.47 6.10 5.78
CA SER A 142 2.93 5.25 4.69
C SER A 142 3.89 5.98 3.74
N PRO A 143 5.04 5.39 3.41
CA PRO A 143 5.97 5.90 2.40
C PRO A 143 5.51 5.67 0.96
N PHE A 144 4.56 4.75 0.74
CA PHE A 144 4.20 4.25 -0.59
C PHE A 144 3.55 5.32 -1.47
N ILE A 145 2.90 6.31 -0.84
CA ILE A 145 2.24 7.42 -1.53
C ILE A 145 3.25 8.49 -1.97
N LEU A 146 4.38 8.61 -1.27
CA LEU A 146 5.34 9.70 -1.48
C LEU A 146 6.05 9.61 -2.83
N SER A 147 6.16 8.42 -3.43
CA SER A 147 6.76 8.25 -4.76
C SER A 147 5.97 8.99 -5.85
N ASP A 148 4.68 9.27 -5.65
CA ASP A 148 3.85 10.02 -6.61
C ASP A 148 3.86 11.54 -6.36
N ILE A 149 4.52 12.03 -5.30
CA ILE A 149 4.45 13.43 -4.84
C ILE A 149 5.87 14.03 -4.81
N PRO A 150 6.10 15.21 -5.42
CA PRO A 150 7.39 15.89 -5.33
C PRO A 150 7.65 16.43 -3.92
N ALA A 151 8.92 16.46 -3.50
CA ALA A 151 9.33 16.83 -2.14
C ALA A 151 8.88 18.25 -1.74
N CYS A 152 8.79 19.18 -2.69
CA CYS A 152 8.29 20.53 -2.43
C CYS A 152 6.81 20.59 -1.99
N ASN A 153 6.05 19.52 -2.21
CA ASN A 153 4.66 19.37 -1.80
C ASN A 153 4.50 18.45 -0.58
N ILE A 154 5.61 18.08 0.08
CA ILE A 154 5.61 17.22 1.26
C ILE A 154 6.08 18.05 2.45
N LEU A 155 5.30 18.01 3.52
CA LEU A 155 5.70 18.51 4.83
C LEU A 155 6.09 17.31 5.70
N ALA A 156 7.39 17.03 5.77
CA ALA A 156 7.92 16.03 6.69
C ALA A 156 8.04 16.65 8.10
N LEU A 157 7.64 15.89 9.12
CA LEU A 157 7.70 16.30 10.52
C LEU A 157 8.66 15.38 11.28
N LYS A 158 9.59 15.97 12.02
CA LYS A 158 10.51 15.28 12.91
C LYS A 158 10.45 15.92 14.29
N ASP A 159 10.16 15.13 15.31
CA ASP A 159 10.00 15.59 16.70
C ASP A 159 9.02 16.77 16.87
N GLY A 160 7.96 16.80 16.05
CA GLY A 160 6.92 17.84 16.08
C GLY A 160 7.24 19.11 15.28
N GLU A 161 8.43 19.20 14.67
CA GLU A 161 8.87 20.35 13.88
C GLU A 161 9.05 19.98 12.39
N PRO A 162 8.92 20.93 11.46
CA PRO A 162 9.21 20.70 10.04
C PRO A 162 10.67 20.32 9.79
N ASP A 163 10.89 19.23 9.07
CA ASP A 163 12.23 18.87 8.59
C ASP A 163 12.56 19.65 7.31
N GLU A 164 13.33 20.73 7.47
CA GLU A 164 13.77 21.57 6.36
C GLU A 164 14.74 20.84 5.40
N GLN A 165 15.42 19.77 5.85
CA GLN A 165 16.35 19.03 4.98
C GLN A 165 15.60 18.20 3.94
N PHE A 166 14.42 17.69 4.30
CA PHE A 166 13.57 16.87 3.44
C PHE A 166 13.18 17.58 2.13
N LYS A 167 13.09 18.92 2.13
CA LYS A 167 12.76 19.69 0.91
C LYS A 167 13.77 19.51 -0.23
N ASN A 168 15.00 19.08 0.07
CA ASN A 168 16.04 18.82 -0.93
C ASN A 168 15.99 17.40 -1.51
N GLU A 169 15.16 16.51 -0.94
CA GLU A 169 15.01 15.14 -1.40
C GLU A 169 14.32 15.06 -2.76
N LYS A 170 14.51 13.93 -3.43
CA LYS A 170 13.85 13.62 -4.71
C LYS A 170 12.90 12.45 -4.48
N THR A 171 11.64 12.76 -4.22
CA THR A 171 10.61 11.74 -3.93
C THR A 171 9.84 11.31 -5.17
N LEU A 172 9.57 12.22 -6.10
CA LEU A 172 8.76 11.90 -7.30
C LEU A 172 9.46 10.84 -8.17
N ALA A 173 8.75 9.74 -8.43
CA ALA A 173 9.21 8.54 -9.13
C ALA A 173 10.45 7.87 -8.52
N ALA A 174 10.78 8.18 -7.26
CA ALA A 174 11.90 7.55 -6.57
C ALA A 174 11.53 6.14 -6.08
N ASN A 175 12.55 5.32 -5.88
CA ASN A 175 12.39 4.00 -5.30
C ASN A 175 11.84 4.14 -3.87
N ILE A 176 10.81 3.37 -3.54
CA ILE A 176 10.20 3.36 -2.20
C ILE A 176 11.25 3.04 -1.12
N TYR A 177 12.23 2.19 -1.43
CA TYR A 177 13.32 1.89 -0.52
C TYR A 177 14.17 3.12 -0.19
N ASP A 178 14.52 3.92 -1.19
CA ASP A 178 15.31 5.15 -1.00
C ASP A 178 14.52 6.20 -0.22
N ILE A 179 13.21 6.32 -0.48
CA ILE A 179 12.31 7.19 0.26
C ILE A 179 12.22 6.76 1.73
N LEU A 180 12.16 5.45 1.99
CA LEU A 180 12.15 4.92 3.35
C LEU A 180 13.46 5.24 4.09
N ASN A 181 14.59 5.12 3.39
CA ASN A 181 15.92 5.42 3.94
C ASN A 181 16.10 6.87 4.30
N ASN A 182 15.84 7.75 3.35
CA ASN A 182 16.19 9.16 3.49
C ASN A 182 15.06 9.96 4.14
N GLY A 183 13.82 9.50 4.00
CA GLY A 183 12.63 10.33 4.20
C GLY A 183 11.70 9.91 5.33
N PHE A 184 11.80 8.68 5.84
CA PHE A 184 10.88 8.16 6.87
C PHE A 184 11.54 7.91 8.23
N PHE A 185 12.75 8.45 8.42
CA PHE A 185 13.46 8.45 9.71
C PHE A 185 13.59 7.06 10.34
N MET A 186 13.70 6.00 9.52
CA MET A 186 14.03 4.69 10.05
C MET A 186 15.54 4.63 10.30
N ASP A 187 15.92 4.34 11.53
CA ASP A 187 17.33 4.13 11.89
C ASP A 187 17.87 2.82 11.29
N ASP A 188 16.98 1.83 11.09
CA ASP A 188 17.31 0.52 10.55
C ASP A 188 16.16 -0.10 9.73
N PHE A 189 16.51 -1.00 8.81
CA PHE A 189 15.55 -1.70 7.93
C PHE A 189 15.27 -3.14 8.32
N ILE A 190 16.08 -3.66 9.24
CA ILE A 190 15.87 -4.96 9.83
C ILE A 190 15.12 -4.77 11.15
N GLY A 191 14.24 -5.71 11.49
CA GLY A 191 13.53 -5.62 12.76
C GLY A 191 14.52 -5.67 13.92
N GLU A 192 14.28 -4.90 14.98
CA GLU A 192 15.15 -4.81 16.16
C GLU A 192 15.55 -6.19 16.71
N TYR A 193 14.59 -7.12 16.78
CA TYR A 193 14.87 -8.50 17.18
C TYR A 193 15.89 -9.20 16.25
N SER A 194 15.76 -9.00 14.94
CA SER A 194 16.69 -9.54 13.95
C SER A 194 18.07 -8.92 14.08
N SER A 195 18.17 -7.61 14.37
CA SER A 195 19.45 -6.94 14.66
C SER A 195 20.12 -7.57 15.87
N ILE A 196 19.41 -7.66 16.99
CA ILE A 196 19.90 -8.28 18.23
C ILE A 196 20.31 -9.74 17.99
N PHE A 197 19.50 -10.50 17.25
CA PHE A 197 19.79 -11.89 16.91
C PHE A 197 21.09 -12.05 16.09
N ILE A 198 21.29 -11.19 15.09
CA ILE A 198 22.52 -11.17 14.29
C ILE A 198 23.72 -10.79 15.17
N ASP A 199 23.57 -9.78 16.02
CA ASP A 199 24.63 -9.34 16.94
C ASP A 199 25.02 -10.42 17.95
N GLU A 200 24.06 -11.20 18.46
CA GLU A 200 24.34 -12.34 19.33
C GLU A 200 25.14 -13.43 18.61
N ILE A 201 24.82 -13.73 17.35
CA ILE A 201 25.59 -14.67 16.53
C ILE A 201 27.01 -14.11 16.31
N ILE A 202 27.14 -12.84 15.95
CA ILE A 202 28.44 -12.19 15.72
C ILE A 202 29.30 -12.22 16.98
N LYS A 203 28.72 -11.93 18.16
CA LYS A 203 29.42 -12.01 19.45
C LYS A 203 29.91 -13.43 19.73
N LYS A 204 29.05 -14.45 19.58
CA LYS A 204 29.45 -15.86 19.76
C LYS A 204 30.58 -16.28 18.83
N LEU A 205 30.58 -15.79 17.59
CA LEU A 205 31.65 -16.06 16.61
C LEU A 205 32.94 -15.27 16.86
N ASN A 206 32.87 -14.13 17.57
CA ASN A 206 34.02 -13.30 17.89
C ASN A 206 34.68 -13.67 19.23
N ASP A 207 33.87 -14.03 20.24
CA ASP A 207 34.35 -14.35 21.59
C ASP A 207 34.93 -15.78 21.68
N SER A 208 34.74 -16.60 20.65
CA SER A 208 35.30 -17.94 20.56
C SER A 208 36.81 -17.92 20.27
N ASN A 209 37.61 -17.57 21.28
CA ASN A 209 39.00 -18.00 21.39
C ASN A 209 39.12 -19.48 21.82
N ASP A 210 38.01 -20.09 22.25
CA ASP A 210 37.89 -21.52 22.59
C ASP A 210 37.08 -22.27 21.51
N ASP A 211 37.43 -23.53 21.29
CA ASP A 211 36.82 -24.47 20.33
C ASP A 211 35.29 -24.53 20.55
N ILE A 212 34.51 -23.93 19.65
CA ILE A 212 33.03 -23.99 19.67
C ILE A 212 32.61 -25.46 19.59
N SER A 213 31.74 -25.92 20.49
CA SER A 213 31.29 -27.32 20.50
C SER A 213 30.54 -27.69 19.21
N ALA A 214 30.67 -28.92 18.72
CA ALA A 214 29.98 -29.39 17.52
C ALA A 214 28.45 -29.17 17.58
N LYS A 215 27.85 -29.29 18.78
CA LYS A 215 26.43 -29.00 18.99
C LYS A 215 26.09 -27.51 18.80
N GLU A 216 26.97 -26.63 19.26
CA GLU A 216 26.78 -25.18 19.13
C GLU A 216 26.97 -24.72 17.69
N GLN A 217 27.90 -25.33 16.96
CA GLN A 217 28.08 -25.11 15.53
C GLN A 217 26.82 -25.47 14.73
N GLU A 218 26.21 -26.63 15.01
CA GLU A 218 24.97 -27.05 14.34
C GLU A 218 23.81 -26.09 14.63
N ILE A 219 23.72 -25.59 15.87
CA ILE A 219 22.71 -24.59 16.26
C ILE A 219 22.95 -23.28 15.51
N LEU A 220 24.18 -22.77 15.50
CA LEU A 220 24.54 -21.54 14.80
C LEU A 220 24.28 -21.65 13.29
N PHE A 221 24.61 -22.78 12.69
CA PHE A 221 24.34 -23.01 11.26
C PHE A 221 22.84 -22.97 10.95
N LYS A 222 22.02 -23.66 11.75
CA LYS A 222 20.56 -23.61 11.61
C LYS A 222 20.03 -22.19 11.77
N GLN A 223 20.56 -21.44 12.74
CA GLN A 223 20.20 -20.04 12.98
C GLN A 223 20.57 -19.13 11.81
N ILE A 224 21.81 -19.21 11.31
CA ILE A 224 22.29 -18.44 10.16
C ILE A 224 21.51 -18.78 8.90
N SER A 225 21.12 -20.05 8.72
CA SER A 225 20.31 -20.51 7.59
C SER A 225 18.91 -19.89 7.53
N LEU A 226 18.39 -19.37 8.65
CA LEU A 226 17.10 -18.68 8.70
C LEU A 226 17.18 -17.21 8.24
N ILE A 227 18.38 -16.64 8.15
CA ILE A 227 18.57 -15.23 7.77
C ILE A 227 18.18 -15.06 6.30
N GLY A 228 17.24 -14.15 6.05
CA GLY A 228 16.71 -13.89 4.71
C GLY A 228 17.66 -13.11 3.79
N ASP A 229 18.57 -12.32 4.35
CA ASP A 229 19.56 -11.57 3.57
C ASP A 229 20.73 -12.48 3.16
N ASP A 230 20.92 -12.64 1.86
CA ASP A 230 21.93 -13.53 1.29
C ASP A 230 23.36 -13.09 1.64
N PHE A 231 23.63 -11.78 1.65
CA PHE A 231 24.96 -11.25 1.89
C PHE A 231 25.37 -11.44 3.35
N VAL A 232 24.49 -11.08 4.30
CA VAL A 232 24.68 -11.30 5.73
C VAL A 232 24.85 -12.79 6.02
N ARG A 233 23.99 -13.64 5.44
CA ARG A 233 24.06 -15.09 5.60
C ARG A 233 25.40 -15.67 5.13
N ILE A 234 25.84 -15.32 3.91
CA ILE A 234 27.12 -15.77 3.35
C ILE A 234 28.28 -15.35 4.27
N LYS A 235 28.29 -14.10 4.73
CA LYS A 235 29.38 -13.59 5.59
C LYS A 235 29.44 -14.27 6.95
N LEU A 236 28.29 -14.57 7.56
CA LEU A 236 28.24 -15.29 8.83
C LEU A 236 28.66 -16.75 8.68
N LEU A 237 28.29 -17.41 7.57
CA LEU A 237 28.74 -18.77 7.27
C LEU A 237 30.26 -18.83 7.03
N GLU A 238 30.81 -17.89 6.24
CA GLU A 238 32.27 -17.79 6.03
C GLU A 238 33.01 -17.66 7.36
N LYS A 239 32.45 -16.87 8.29
CA LYS A 239 33.04 -16.66 9.61
C LYS A 239 32.91 -17.89 10.51
N LEU A 240 31.78 -18.58 10.49
CA LEU A 240 31.60 -19.85 11.18
C LEU A 240 32.58 -20.92 10.68
N ASP A 241 32.81 -21.01 9.36
CA ASP A 241 33.78 -21.94 8.78
C ASP A 241 35.22 -21.64 9.23
N GLN A 242 35.57 -20.35 9.35
CA GLN A 242 36.87 -19.91 9.88
C GLN A 242 37.06 -20.30 11.36
N CYS A 243 36.06 -20.06 12.21
CA CYS A 243 36.10 -20.42 13.62
C CYS A 243 36.19 -21.94 13.86
N THR A 244 35.80 -22.76 12.87
CA THR A 244 35.76 -24.23 12.99
C THR A 244 36.92 -24.92 12.24
N ASN A 245 37.93 -24.19 11.76
CA ASN A 245 39.06 -24.74 10.98
C ASN A 245 38.59 -25.64 9.82
N ASN A 246 37.53 -25.25 9.10
CA ASN A 246 36.90 -26.02 8.01
C ASN A 246 36.33 -27.41 8.40
N ARG A 247 36.21 -27.76 9.70
CA ARG A 247 35.55 -29.02 10.11
C ARG A 247 34.10 -29.08 9.65
N PHE A 248 33.42 -27.94 9.68
CA PHE A 248 32.01 -27.84 9.36
C PHE A 248 31.72 -28.14 7.88
N SER A 249 32.46 -27.51 6.94
CA SER A 249 32.39 -27.83 5.50
C SER A 249 32.60 -29.32 5.20
N ILE A 250 33.45 -30.02 5.96
CA ILE A 250 33.71 -31.45 5.81
C ILE A 250 32.55 -32.30 6.38
N GLU A 251 31.99 -31.93 7.53
CA GLU A 251 30.86 -32.64 8.14
C GLU A 251 29.55 -32.45 7.36
N GLU A 252 29.30 -31.24 6.85
CA GLU A 252 28.13 -30.95 6.02
C GLU A 252 28.20 -31.72 4.69
N ARG A 253 29.39 -31.78 4.08
CA ARG A 253 29.61 -32.59 2.87
C ARG A 253 29.45 -34.09 3.14
N LYS A 254 29.84 -34.58 4.32
CA LYS A 254 29.55 -35.96 4.77
C LYS A 254 28.05 -36.19 4.97
N ARG A 255 27.31 -35.20 5.49
CA ARG A 255 25.86 -35.29 5.72
C ARG A 255 25.09 -35.39 4.40
N ILE A 256 25.39 -34.51 3.45
CA ILE A 256 24.79 -34.52 2.10
C ILE A 256 25.05 -35.86 1.40
N LEU A 257 26.29 -36.37 1.45
CA LEU A 257 26.65 -37.66 0.86
C LEU A 257 25.93 -38.85 1.50
N ARG A 258 25.63 -38.79 2.81
CA ARG A 258 24.84 -39.83 3.49
C ARG A 258 23.37 -39.79 3.07
N GLU A 259 22.77 -38.60 2.98
CA GLU A 259 21.40 -38.46 2.49
C GLU A 259 21.25 -38.89 1.02
N GLU A 260 22.27 -38.69 0.18
CA GLU A 260 22.30 -39.22 -1.19
C GLU A 260 22.43 -40.75 -1.22
N LEU A 261 23.23 -41.34 -0.33
CA LEU A 261 23.36 -42.79 -0.20
C LEU A 261 22.05 -43.45 0.26
N ASP A 262 21.33 -42.83 1.19
CA ASP A 262 20.04 -43.33 1.69
C ASP A 262 18.92 -43.21 0.64
N LYS A 263 19.04 -42.33 -0.35
CA LYS A 263 18.11 -42.23 -1.49
C LYS A 263 18.36 -43.29 -2.57
N LEU A 264 19.52 -43.95 -2.56
CA LEU A 264 19.93 -44.97 -3.52
C LEU A 264 19.65 -46.41 -3.07
N ASN A 265 19.30 -46.60 -1.80
CA ASN A 265 18.83 -47.87 -1.23
C ASN A 265 17.31 -47.91 -1.12
#